data_AF-A0A8T4FJP3-F1
#
_entry.id   AF-A0A8T4FJP3-F1
#
_cell.length_a   1.000
_cell.length_b   1.000
_cell.length_c   1.000
_cell.angle_alpha   90.00
_cell.angle_beta   90.00
_cell.angle_gamma   90.00
#
_symmetry.space_group_name_H-M   'P 1'
#
loop_
_entity.id
_entity.type
_entity.pdbx_description
1 polymer ?
#
loop_
_entity_poly.entity_id
_entity_poly.type
_entity_poly.pdbx_seq_one_letter_code
_entity_poly.pdbx_strand_id
1 'polypeptide(L)'
;MESEFAKKIKSNHIDNMIVMTYTEKTVCYFDRPGAENTGDCAKIAVKRAKELGISKIVVALSSGATAVEFHKEISKESGLKEIVVTHVVGFSKPGEWEFSTEIADDLRSKGVTIVTGTHALSGLE
;
A
#
# COMPACT_ATOMS: atom_id res chain seq x y z
N MET A 1 -0.40 8.00 49.39
CA MET A 1 -0.28 8.64 48.05
C MET A 1 0.52 7.68 47.19
N GLU A 2 -0.16 6.81 46.42
CA GLU A 2 0.53 5.82 45.56
C GLU A 2 1.36 6.55 44.49
N SER A 3 2.59 6.09 44.23
CA SER A 3 3.49 6.71 43.27
C SER A 3 2.96 6.56 41.84
N GLU A 4 3.16 7.59 41.00
CA GLU A 4 2.76 7.58 39.59
C GLU A 4 3.35 6.39 38.80
N PHE A 5 4.47 5.83 39.27
CA PHE A 5 5.07 4.62 38.73
C PHE A 5 4.19 3.37 38.94
N ALA A 6 3.57 3.23 40.12
CA ALA A 6 2.67 2.13 40.42
C ALA A 6 1.36 2.21 39.61
N LYS A 7 0.86 3.44 39.34
CA LYS A 7 -0.29 3.65 38.45
C LYS A 7 0.01 3.26 37.00
N LYS A 8 1.19 3.59 36.50
CA LYS A 8 1.63 3.26 35.13
C LYS A 8 1.84 1.75 34.92
N ILE A 9 2.37 1.06 35.92
CA ILE A 9 2.49 -0.41 35.87
C ILE A 9 1.12 -1.06 35.94
N LYS A 10 0.21 -0.60 36.83
CA LYS A 10 -1.17 -1.12 36.89
C LYS A 10 -1.90 -0.89 35.55
N SER A 11 -1.85 0.31 34.96
CA SER A 11 -2.46 0.59 33.64
C SER A 11 -1.94 -0.35 32.56
N ASN A 12 -0.62 -0.47 32.41
CA ASN A 12 -0.01 -1.32 31.40
C ASN A 12 -0.24 -2.84 31.63
N HIS A 13 -0.52 -3.26 32.87
CA HIS A 13 -0.78 -4.67 33.18
C HIS A 13 -2.26 -5.05 33.01
N ILE A 14 -3.19 -4.11 33.21
CA ILE A 14 -4.63 -4.32 33.00
C ILE A 14 -4.97 -4.29 31.50
N ASP A 15 -4.31 -3.43 30.72
CA ASP A 15 -4.50 -3.35 29.26
C ASP A 15 -4.09 -4.66 28.54
N ASN A 16 -3.15 -5.43 29.12
CA ASN A 16 -2.71 -6.72 28.59
C ASN A 16 -3.63 -7.91 28.97
N MET A 17 -4.75 -7.66 29.66
CA MET A 17 -5.63 -8.72 30.17
C MET A 17 -7.10 -8.58 29.75
N ILE A 18 -7.39 -7.70 28.78
CA ILE A 18 -8.68 -7.67 28.09
C ILE A 18 -8.55 -8.52 26.84
N VAL A 19 -8.95 -9.80 26.94
CA VAL A 19 -9.25 -10.60 25.75
C VAL A 19 -10.54 -10.04 25.15
N MET A 20 -10.40 -9.05 24.27
CA MET A 20 -11.52 -8.57 23.47
C MET A 20 -12.06 -9.75 22.65
N THR A 21 -13.35 -10.06 22.81
CA THR A 21 -14.02 -11.15 22.05
C THR A 21 -14.40 -10.74 20.63
N TYR A 22 -14.07 -9.52 20.23
CA TYR A 22 -14.42 -8.93 18.93
C TYR A 22 -13.18 -8.33 18.26
N THR A 23 -13.24 -8.20 16.94
CA THR A 23 -12.25 -7.48 16.14
C THR A 23 -12.89 -6.25 15.53
N GLU A 24 -12.29 -5.09 15.73
CA GLU A 24 -12.68 -3.85 15.05
C GLU A 24 -11.72 -3.55 13.90
N LYS A 25 -12.25 -3.01 12.80
CA LYS A 25 -11.45 -2.56 11.66
C LYS A 25 -12.02 -1.24 11.12
N THR A 26 -11.15 -0.26 10.93
CA THR A 26 -11.51 0.97 10.20
C THR A 26 -11.69 0.68 8.72
N VAL A 27 -12.74 1.26 8.12
CA VAL A 27 -12.96 1.28 6.67
C VAL A 27 -13.19 2.74 6.27
N CYS A 28 -12.49 3.19 5.23
CA CYS A 28 -12.63 4.54 4.70
C CYS A 28 -13.41 4.48 3.38
N TYR A 29 -14.40 5.37 3.23
CA TYR A 29 -15.13 5.56 1.98
C TYR A 29 -14.76 6.92 1.41
N PHE A 30 -14.39 6.95 0.12
CA PHE A 30 -14.26 8.19 -0.61
C PHE A 30 -15.62 8.58 -1.19
N ASP A 31 -16.00 9.84 -1.08
CA ASP A 31 -17.29 10.33 -1.58
C ASP A 31 -17.40 10.25 -3.10
N ARG A 32 -16.25 10.25 -3.79
CA ARG A 32 -16.14 10.19 -5.25
C ARG A 32 -14.95 9.34 -5.69
N PRO A 33 -15.05 8.61 -6.81
CA PRO A 33 -13.89 7.97 -7.43
C PRO A 33 -12.99 9.03 -8.09
N GLY A 34 -11.69 8.74 -8.19
CA GLY A 34 -10.77 9.60 -8.92
C GLY A 34 -9.34 9.60 -8.38
N ALA A 35 -8.44 10.21 -9.16
CA ALA A 35 -7.01 10.27 -8.89
C ALA A 35 -6.67 11.09 -7.63
N GLU A 36 -7.54 12.02 -7.24
CA GLU A 36 -7.43 12.82 -6.01
C GLU A 36 -7.32 11.97 -4.74
N ASN A 37 -7.87 10.76 -4.77
CA ASN A 37 -7.87 9.84 -3.63
C ASN A 37 -6.56 9.04 -3.48
N THR A 38 -5.67 9.09 -4.49
CA THR A 38 -4.51 8.18 -4.57
C THR A 38 -3.57 8.32 -3.38
N GLY A 39 -3.26 9.57 -2.98
CA GLY A 39 -2.36 9.84 -1.86
C GLY A 39 -2.93 9.34 -0.53
N ASP A 40 -4.23 9.53 -0.28
CA ASP A 40 -4.86 9.04 0.95
C ASP A 40 -5.03 7.52 0.93
N CYS A 41 -5.31 6.93 -0.23
CA CYS A 41 -5.32 5.48 -0.41
C CYS A 41 -3.95 4.86 -0.05
N ALA A 42 -2.84 5.47 -0.49
CA ALA A 42 -1.49 5.01 -0.14
C ALA A 42 -1.26 5.04 1.38
N LYS A 43 -1.60 6.14 2.06
CA LYS A 43 -1.47 6.26 3.53
C LYS A 43 -2.30 5.20 4.26
N ILE A 44 -3.55 5.00 3.84
CA ILE A 44 -4.47 4.02 4.45
C ILE A 44 -3.93 2.60 4.26
N ALA A 45 -3.46 2.27 3.05
CA ALA A 45 -2.90 0.96 2.72
C ALA A 45 -1.63 0.65 3.53
N VAL A 46 -0.70 1.59 3.62
CA VAL A 46 0.54 1.45 4.40
C VAL A 46 0.23 1.28 5.89
N LYS A 47 -0.66 2.11 6.45
CA LYS A 47 -1.10 1.97 7.85
C LYS A 47 -1.67 0.59 8.13
N ARG A 48 -2.58 0.10 7.27
CA ARG A 48 -3.19 -1.22 7.44
C ARG A 48 -2.18 -2.36 7.26
N ALA A 49 -1.23 -2.24 6.33
CA ALA A 49 -0.20 -3.24 6.14
C ALA A 49 0.63 -3.40 7.43
N LYS A 50 0.99 -2.29 8.08
CA LYS A 50 1.71 -2.29 9.36
C LYS A 50 0.91 -2.92 10.49
N GLU A 51 -0.35 -2.54 10.65
CA GLU A 51 -1.27 -3.10 11.67
C GLU A 51 -1.37 -4.64 11.58
N LEU A 52 -1.29 -5.18 10.36
CA LEU A 52 -1.43 -6.61 10.09
C LEU A 52 -0.10 -7.36 9.95
N GLY A 53 1.05 -6.68 10.06
CA GLY A 53 2.36 -7.30 9.82
C GLY A 53 2.56 -7.77 8.38
N ILE A 54 1.90 -7.15 7.40
CA ILE A 54 2.04 -7.44 5.97
C ILE A 54 3.30 -6.76 5.45
N SER A 55 4.11 -7.50 4.68
CA SER A 55 5.40 -7.03 4.15
C SER A 55 5.38 -6.66 2.66
N LYS A 56 4.24 -6.82 1.97
CA LYS A 56 4.14 -6.57 0.53
C LYS A 56 2.91 -5.74 0.22
N ILE A 57 3.08 -4.72 -0.62
CA ILE A 57 1.98 -3.92 -1.16
C ILE A 57 2.06 -4.02 -2.68
N VAL A 58 0.95 -4.45 -3.28
CA VAL A 58 0.80 -4.59 -4.74
C VAL A 58 -0.04 -3.44 -5.25
N VAL A 59 0.47 -2.68 -6.22
CA VAL A 59 -0.12 -1.44 -6.72
C VAL A 59 -0.38 -1.56 -8.22
N ALA A 60 -1.62 -1.40 -8.66
CA ALA A 60 -1.97 -1.37 -10.08
C ALA A 60 -1.76 0.04 -10.66
N LEU A 61 -1.23 0.13 -11.89
CA LEU A 61 -1.04 1.39 -12.60
C LEU A 61 -1.02 1.21 -14.13
N SER A 62 -1.25 2.32 -14.84
CA SER A 62 -1.09 2.40 -16.29
C SER A 62 0.09 3.29 -16.67
N SER A 63 0.07 4.59 -16.32
CA SER A 63 1.09 5.57 -16.71
C SER A 63 2.27 5.71 -15.74
N GLY A 64 2.09 5.31 -14.47
CA GLY A 64 3.13 5.37 -13.43
C GLY A 64 2.85 6.31 -12.26
N ALA A 65 1.93 7.27 -12.41
CA ALA A 65 1.66 8.28 -11.37
C ALA A 65 1.29 7.66 -10.00
N THR A 66 0.48 6.60 -10.01
CA THR A 66 0.09 5.87 -8.80
C THR A 66 1.29 5.28 -8.06
N ALA A 67 2.27 4.70 -8.77
CA ALA A 67 3.47 4.16 -8.13
C ALA A 67 4.29 5.26 -7.45
N VAL A 68 4.41 6.44 -8.06
CA VAL A 68 5.14 7.55 -7.45
C VAL A 68 4.50 7.96 -6.13
N GLU A 69 3.17 8.08 -6.07
CA GLU A 69 2.47 8.42 -4.83
C GLU A 69 2.56 7.31 -3.77
N PHE A 70 2.42 6.04 -4.17
CA PHE A 70 2.58 4.91 -3.24
C PHE A 70 4.00 4.80 -2.72
N HIS A 71 5.01 4.97 -3.57
CA HIS A 71 6.40 4.92 -3.20
C HIS A 71 6.76 5.97 -2.12
N LYS A 72 6.18 7.18 -2.19
CA LYS A 72 6.38 8.21 -1.14
C LYS A 72 5.95 7.73 0.24
N GLU A 73 4.89 6.94 0.34
CA GLU A 73 4.40 6.43 1.63
C GLU A 73 5.10 5.13 2.04
N ILE A 74 5.34 4.21 1.09
CA ILE A 74 5.99 2.92 1.37
C ILE A 74 7.45 3.11 1.80
N SER A 75 8.19 4.01 1.14
CA SER A 75 9.61 4.26 1.43
C SER A 75 9.88 4.84 2.83
N LYS A 76 8.84 5.35 3.52
CA LYS A 76 8.94 5.82 4.91
C LYS A 76 9.03 4.67 5.92
N GLU A 77 8.70 3.45 5.49
CA GLU A 77 8.53 2.29 6.36
C GLU A 77 9.52 1.19 6.01
N SER A 78 10.20 0.65 7.02
CA SER A 78 11.12 -0.46 6.82
C SER A 78 10.35 -1.79 6.69
N GLY A 79 10.86 -2.67 5.83
CA GLY A 79 10.31 -4.03 5.67
C GLY A 79 9.10 -4.15 4.75
N LEU A 80 8.58 -3.05 4.20
CA LEU A 80 7.58 -3.09 3.13
C LEU A 80 8.26 -3.21 1.76
N LYS A 81 7.76 -4.13 0.94
CA LYS A 81 8.16 -4.31 -0.45
C LYS A 81 7.06 -3.83 -1.38
N GLU A 82 7.39 -2.88 -2.23
CA GLU A 82 6.51 -2.40 -3.28
C GLU A 82 6.61 -3.28 -4.53
N ILE A 83 5.44 -3.68 -5.03
CA ILE A 83 5.29 -4.42 -6.28
C ILE A 83 4.29 -3.64 -7.12
N VAL A 84 4.69 -3.16 -8.29
CA VAL A 84 3.81 -2.44 -9.20
C VAL A 84 3.41 -3.34 -10.37
N VAL A 85 2.12 -3.36 -10.68
CA VAL A 85 1.53 -4.14 -11.78
C VAL A 85 1.06 -3.16 -12.84
N THR A 86 1.66 -3.29 -14.02
CA THR A 86 1.45 -2.39 -15.16
C THR A 86 0.48 -3.01 -16.16
N HIS A 87 -0.09 -2.19 -17.04
CA HIS A 87 -0.80 -2.71 -18.22
C HIS A 87 0.10 -3.58 -19.09
N VAL A 88 -0.52 -4.55 -19.77
CA VAL A 88 0.12 -5.33 -20.82
C VAL A 88 0.66 -4.40 -21.92
N VAL A 89 1.83 -4.72 -22.47
CA VAL A 89 2.35 -4.02 -23.66
C VAL A 89 1.36 -4.24 -24.81
N GLY A 90 0.99 -3.16 -25.51
CA GLY A 90 0.01 -3.25 -26.58
C GLY A 90 -1.42 -2.86 -26.19
N PHE A 91 -1.70 -2.54 -24.92
CA PHE A 91 -3.07 -2.31 -24.43
C PHE A 91 -3.78 -1.15 -25.16
N SER A 92 -3.24 0.07 -25.08
CA SER A 92 -3.80 1.23 -25.78
C SER A 92 -3.41 1.29 -27.26
N LYS A 93 -2.21 0.80 -27.61
CA LYS A 93 -1.68 0.78 -28.98
C LYS A 93 -0.71 -0.40 -29.18
N PRO A 94 -0.74 -1.11 -30.32
CA PRO A 94 0.13 -2.26 -30.57
C PRO A 94 1.62 -1.96 -30.37
N GLY A 95 2.29 -2.75 -29.53
CA GLY A 95 3.72 -2.64 -29.27
C GLY A 95 4.15 -1.49 -28.35
N GLU A 96 3.23 -0.60 -27.95
CA GLU A 96 3.54 0.49 -27.01
C GLU A 96 3.31 0.05 -25.56
N TRP A 97 4.25 0.41 -24.69
CA TRP A 97 4.11 0.28 -23.25
C TRP A 97 3.73 1.64 -22.67
N GLU A 98 2.55 1.74 -22.04
CA GLU A 98 2.01 3.01 -21.53
C GLU A 98 2.77 3.55 -20.31
N PHE A 99 3.58 2.71 -19.69
CA PHE A 99 4.35 3.09 -18.52
C PHE A 99 5.63 3.83 -18.94
N SER A 100 5.85 5.02 -18.39
CA SER A 100 7.08 5.79 -18.61
C SER A 100 8.32 4.96 -18.23
N THR A 101 9.25 4.86 -19.16
CA THR A 101 10.55 4.21 -18.94
C THR A 101 11.37 4.95 -17.89
N GLU A 102 11.28 6.29 -17.84
CA GLU A 102 12.00 7.06 -16.82
C GLU A 102 11.51 6.73 -15.41
N ILE A 103 10.19 6.66 -15.21
CA ILE A 103 9.61 6.28 -13.92
C ILE A 103 9.94 4.82 -13.60
N ALA A 104 9.88 3.92 -14.58
CA ALA A 104 10.20 2.51 -14.39
C ALA A 104 11.66 2.32 -13.91
N ASP A 105 12.61 3.03 -14.52
CA ASP A 105 14.02 2.93 -14.18
C ASP A 105 14.33 3.55 -12.81
N ASP A 106 13.71 4.69 -12.50
CA ASP A 106 13.77 5.29 -11.15
C ASP A 106 13.25 4.32 -10.08
N LEU A 107 12.07 3.72 -10.28
CA LEU A 107 11.48 2.77 -9.33
C LEU A 107 12.33 1.50 -9.18
N ARG A 108 12.87 0.96 -10.28
CA ARG A 108 13.80 -0.18 -10.23
C ARG A 108 15.05 0.16 -9.42
N SER A 109 15.60 1.36 -9.59
CA SER A 109 16.77 1.82 -8.82
C SER A 109 16.49 1.89 -7.31
N LYS A 110 15.22 2.08 -6.94
CA LYS A 110 14.73 2.12 -5.56
C LYS A 110 14.31 0.73 -5.03
N GLY A 111 14.53 -0.33 -5.79
CA GLY A 111 14.23 -1.71 -5.40
C GLY A 111 12.77 -2.13 -5.58
N VAL A 112 11.97 -1.34 -6.30
CA VAL A 112 10.57 -1.69 -6.61
C VAL A 112 10.52 -2.80 -7.65
N THR A 113 9.68 -3.80 -7.42
CA THR A 113 9.44 -4.87 -8.40
C THR A 113 8.38 -4.42 -9.40
N ILE A 114 8.68 -4.49 -10.70
CA ILE A 114 7.73 -4.18 -11.77
C ILE A 114 7.26 -5.47 -12.42
N VAL A 115 5.94 -5.66 -12.48
CA VAL A 115 5.27 -6.79 -13.14
C VAL A 115 4.48 -6.27 -14.34
N THR A 116 4.71 -6.89 -15.49
CA THR A 116 4.01 -6.60 -16.74
C THR A 116 3.54 -7.92 -17.33
N GLY A 117 2.25 -8.02 -17.66
CA GLY A 117 1.67 -9.25 -18.21
C GLY A 117 0.22 -9.06 -18.60
N THR A 118 -0.34 -10.08 -19.26
CA THR A 118 -1.75 -10.09 -19.68
C THR A 118 -2.68 -9.93 -18.47
N HIS A 119 -3.73 -9.12 -18.63
CA HIS A 119 -4.78 -8.99 -17.62
C HIS A 119 -5.48 -10.33 -17.40
N ALA A 120 -5.29 -10.94 -16.22
CA ALA A 120 -5.80 -12.27 -15.90
C ALA A 120 -7.33 -12.40 -15.97
N LEU A 121 -8.06 -11.28 -15.90
CA LEU A 121 -9.52 -11.23 -15.90
C LEU A 121 -10.15 -10.78 -17.23
N SER A 122 -9.36 -10.63 -18.30
CA SER A 122 -9.89 -10.31 -19.64
C SER A 122 -9.16 -11.05 -20.78
N GLY A 123 -7.91 -11.44 -20.58
CA GLY A 123 -7.24 -12.46 -21.40
C GLY A 123 -7.39 -12.29 -22.91
N LEU A 124 -7.86 -13.36 -23.56
CA LEU A 124 -7.97 -13.54 -25.00
C LEU A 124 -9.41 -13.38 -25.54
N GLU A 125 -10.39 -13.22 -24.65
CA GLU A 125 -11.83 -13.29 -24.98
C GLU A 125 -12.24 -12.40 -26.17
#